data_AF-A0A2I0B5I8-F1
#
_entry.id   AF-A0A2I0B5I8-F1
#
_cell.length_a   1.000
_cell.length_b   1.000
_cell.length_c   1.000
_cell.angle_alpha   90.00
_cell.angle_beta   90.00
_cell.angle_gamma   90.00
#
_symmetry.space_group_name_H-M   'P 1'
#
loop_
_entity.id
_entity.type
_entity.pdbx_description
1 polymer ?
#
loop_
_entity_poly.entity_id
_entity_poly.type
_entity_poly.pdbx_seq_one_letter_code
_entity_poly.pdbx_strand_id
1 'polypeptide(L)'
;MKPGDQVQGGETADETREEYHLKAEDGELHSQNVLLNGKILLADSDGNIPILEPIKVDASKPIYVHPLSIVFAHIPSIHPPACL
;
A
#
# COMPACT_ATOMS: atom_id res chain seq x y z
N MET A 1 45.28 -1.91 -18.81
CA MET A 1 44.89 -0.69 -19.55
C MET A 1 43.83 -1.10 -20.57
N LYS A 2 42.61 -1.37 -20.06
CA LYS A 2 41.34 -0.60 -20.15
C LYS A 2 40.51 -1.03 -21.39
N PRO A 3 39.17 -0.94 -21.35
CA PRO A 3 38.26 -1.08 -20.21
C PRO A 3 36.93 -1.81 -20.55
N GLY A 4 36.15 -2.15 -19.52
CA GLY A 4 34.69 -2.19 -19.60
C GLY A 4 34.07 -3.55 -19.84
N ASP A 5 33.63 -4.19 -18.75
CA ASP A 5 32.20 -4.40 -18.60
C ASP A 5 31.86 -4.17 -17.13
N GLN A 6 31.19 -3.04 -16.90
CA GLN A 6 30.45 -2.81 -15.67
C GLN A 6 29.32 -3.84 -15.70
N VAL A 7 29.39 -4.90 -14.90
CA VAL A 7 28.16 -5.63 -14.58
C VAL A 7 27.36 -4.66 -13.74
N GLN A 8 26.46 -3.99 -14.45
CA GLN A 8 25.40 -3.14 -13.97
C GLN A 8 24.91 -3.73 -12.64
N GLY A 9 25.05 -2.97 -11.56
CA GLY A 9 24.31 -3.26 -10.35
C GLY A 9 22.86 -3.38 -10.79
N GLY A 10 22.32 -4.60 -10.72
CA GLY A 10 20.91 -4.83 -10.89
C GLY A 10 20.26 -4.09 -9.74
N GLU A 11 19.85 -2.87 -9.99
CA GLU A 11 18.77 -2.24 -9.25
C GLU A 11 17.60 -3.19 -9.46
N THR A 12 17.49 -4.20 -8.59
CA THR A 12 16.25 -4.93 -8.41
C THR A 12 15.25 -3.82 -8.20
N ALA A 13 14.37 -3.60 -9.18
CA ALA A 13 13.22 -2.74 -8.99
C ALA A 13 12.61 -3.21 -7.68
N ASP A 14 12.85 -2.43 -6.62
CA ASP A 14 12.51 -2.81 -5.27
C ASP A 14 11.00 -2.98 -5.31
N GLU A 15 10.55 -4.24 -5.35
CA GLU A 15 9.20 -4.59 -5.75
C GLU A 15 8.29 -3.85 -4.78
N THR A 16 7.69 -2.76 -5.21
CA THR A 16 7.01 -1.88 -4.26
C THR A 16 5.59 -2.38 -4.14
N ARG A 17 5.19 -2.71 -2.92
CA ARG A 17 3.80 -3.00 -2.56
C ARG A 17 3.10 -1.72 -2.12
N GLU A 18 1.85 -1.59 -2.51
CA GLU A 18 0.95 -0.52 -2.09
C GLU A 18 0.03 -1.05 -0.99
N GLU A 19 0.04 -0.39 0.17
CA GLU A 19 -0.73 -0.77 1.34
C GLU A 19 -1.79 0.28 1.69
N TYR A 20 -2.98 -0.23 2.03
CA TYR A 20 -4.15 0.54 2.41
C TYR A 20 -4.63 0.06 3.78
N HIS A 21 -4.17 0.73 4.83
CA HIS A 21 -4.48 0.42 6.21
C HIS A 21 -5.78 1.12 6.62
N LEU A 22 -6.81 0.34 6.90
CA LEU A 22 -8.10 0.83 7.38
C LEU A 22 -8.23 0.57 8.87
N LYS A 23 -8.53 1.63 9.62
CA LYS A 23 -8.87 1.54 11.05
C LYS A 23 -10.04 2.47 11.38
N ALA A 24 -10.80 2.12 12.41
CA ALA A 24 -11.82 3.02 12.92
C ALA A 24 -11.18 4.29 13.51
N GLU A 25 -11.87 5.41 13.40
CA GLU A 25 -11.47 6.66 14.04
C GLU A 25 -11.34 6.46 15.56
N ASP A 26 -10.25 6.97 16.14
CA ASP A 26 -9.91 6.85 17.56
C ASP A 26 -9.89 5.41 18.14
N GLY A 27 -9.90 4.38 17.30
CA GLY A 27 -9.99 2.98 17.72
C GLY A 27 -11.39 2.56 18.18
N GLU A 28 -12.41 3.40 17.98
CA GLU A 28 -13.80 3.10 18.32
C GLU A 28 -14.47 2.30 17.21
N LEU A 29 -14.67 1.00 17.43
CA LEU A 29 -15.21 0.08 16.41
C LEU A 29 -16.62 0.45 15.92
N HIS A 30 -17.40 1.18 16.72
CA HIS A 30 -18.72 1.65 16.33
C HIS A 30 -18.70 3.00 15.60
N SER A 31 -17.53 3.61 15.44
CA SER A 31 -17.38 4.83 14.65
C SER A 31 -17.91 4.62 13.23
N GLN A 32 -18.61 5.63 12.72
CA GLN A 32 -19.06 5.66 11.33
C GLN A 32 -17.97 6.19 10.40
N ASN A 33 -16.84 6.62 10.96
CA ASN A 33 -15.69 7.13 10.22
C ASN A 33 -14.57 6.08 10.19
N VAL A 34 -13.98 5.91 9.01
CA VAL A 34 -12.82 5.04 8.78
C VAL A 34 -11.63 5.91 8.37
N LEU A 35 -10.46 5.61 8.93
CA LEU A 35 -9.19 6.21 8.54
C LEU A 35 -8.49 5.30 7.53
N LEU A 36 -8.11 5.82 6.36
CA LEU A 36 -7.15 5.22 5.44
C LEU A 36 -5.77 5.79 5.70
N ASN A 37 -4.83 4.93 6.07
CA ASN A 37 -3.43 5.33 6.28
C ASN A 37 -3.29 6.52 7.24
N GLY A 38 -4.21 6.63 8.21
CA GLY A 38 -4.29 7.71 9.21
C GLY A 38 -5.10 8.94 8.80
N LYS A 39 -5.63 9.01 7.57
CA LYS A 39 -6.49 10.12 7.09
C LYS A 39 -7.95 9.68 7.04
N ILE A 40 -8.88 10.52 7.47
CA ILE A 40 -10.31 10.22 7.39
C ILE A 40 -10.75 10.04 5.93
N LEU A 41 -11.40 8.91 5.66
CA LEU A 41 -12.07 8.67 4.40
C LEU A 41 -13.47 9.25 4.48
N LEU A 42 -13.62 10.44 3.92
CA LEU A 42 -14.90 11.14 3.85
C LEU A 42 -15.17 11.54 2.41
N ALA A 43 -16.38 11.27 1.94
CA ALA A 43 -16.84 11.84 0.68
C ALA A 43 -16.99 13.36 0.83
N ASP A 44 -16.83 14.10 -0.26
CA ASP A 44 -17.09 15.54 -0.24
C ASP A 44 -18.61 15.82 -0.14
N SER A 45 -18.97 17.11 -0.12
CA SER A 45 -20.37 17.54 -0.02
C SER A 45 -21.25 17.06 -1.17
N ASP A 46 -20.65 16.74 -2.33
CA ASP A 46 -21.35 16.25 -3.51
C ASP A 46 -21.38 14.71 -3.56
N GLY A 47 -20.79 14.04 -2.56
CA GLY A 47 -20.72 12.59 -2.47
C GLY A 47 -19.61 11.98 -3.33
N ASN A 48 -18.65 12.77 -3.82
CA ASN A 48 -17.54 12.24 -4.59
C ASN A 48 -16.61 11.43 -3.69
N ILE A 49 -16.16 10.28 -4.22
CA ILE A 49 -15.25 9.38 -3.53
C ILE A 49 -13.85 10.03 -3.51
N PRO A 50 -13.20 10.18 -2.35
CA PRO A 50 -11.86 10.73 -2.28
C PRO A 50 -10.83 9.80 -2.92
N ILE A 51 -9.68 10.36 -3.31
CA ILE A 51 -8.55 9.56 -3.78
C ILE A 51 -8.04 8.68 -2.63
N LEU A 52 -7.95 7.37 -2.89
CA LEU A 52 -7.41 6.41 -1.93
C LEU A 52 -5.89 6.34 -2.11
N GLU A 53 -5.16 7.11 -1.31
CA GLU A 53 -3.69 7.16 -1.37
C GLU A 53 -3.06 5.95 -0.66
N PRO A 54 -2.22 5.15 -1.35
CA PRO A 54 -1.48 4.05 -0.71
C PRO A 54 -0.26 4.53 0.06
N ILE A 55 0.20 3.71 1.00
CA ILE A 55 1.59 3.74 1.48
C ILE A 55 2.40 2.77 0.61
N LYS A 56 3.52 3.24 0.08
CA LYS A 56 4.46 2.43 -0.68
C LYS A 56 5.48 1.80 0.25
N VAL A 57 5.57 0.48 0.23
CA VAL A 57 6.43 -0.33 1.08
C VAL A 57 7.21 -1.30 0.20
N ASP A 58 8.49 -1.50 0.50
CA ASP A 58 9.29 -2.59 -0.05
C ASP A 58 8.57 -3.94 0.17
N ALA A 59 8.31 -4.69 -0.91
CA ALA A 59 7.51 -5.90 -0.85
C ALA A 59 8.18 -7.03 -0.06
N SER A 60 9.51 -6.98 0.12
CA SER A 60 10.23 -7.95 0.96
C SER A 60 9.93 -7.78 2.45
N LYS A 61 9.44 -6.61 2.87
CA LYS A 61 9.08 -6.33 4.26
C LYS A 61 7.74 -6.96 4.63
N PRO A 62 7.58 -7.40 5.89
CA PRO A 62 6.30 -7.89 6.38
C PRO A 62 5.23 -6.80 6.36
N ILE A 63 3.98 -7.20 6.14
CA ILE A 63 2.81 -6.34 6.31
C ILE A 63 2.50 -6.27 7.81
N TYR A 64 2.56 -5.08 8.40
CA TYR A 64 2.20 -4.86 9.80
C TYR A 64 0.71 -4.52 9.91
N VAL A 65 -0.06 -5.40 10.54
CA VAL A 65 -1.51 -5.21 10.75
C VAL A 65 -1.74 -4.77 12.19
N HIS A 66 -2.44 -3.65 12.40
CA HIS A 66 -2.80 -3.19 13.74
C HIS A 66 -3.94 -4.05 14.33
N PRO A 67 -4.06 -4.17 15.66
CA PRO A 67 -5.22 -4.82 16.27
C PRO A 67 -6.52 -4.18 15.80
N LEU A 68 -7.53 -5.02 15.52
CA LEU A 68 -8.88 -4.58 15.12
C LEU A 68 -8.90 -3.69 13.85
N SER A 69 -7.96 -3.92 12.94
CA SER A 69 -7.84 -3.19 11.68
C SER A 69 -7.87 -4.13 10.47
N ILE A 70 -7.96 -3.56 9.27
CA ILE A 70 -7.91 -4.29 8.00
C ILE A 70 -6.82 -3.64 7.13
N VAL A 71 -6.09 -4.45 6.35
CA VAL A 71 -5.10 -3.94 5.39
C VAL A 71 -5.36 -4.57 4.03
N PHE A 72 -5.45 -3.75 2.99
CA PHE A 72 -5.37 -4.21 1.60
C PHE A 72 -3.94 -4.01 1.09
N ALA A 73 -3.44 -5.00 0.37
CA ALA A 73 -2.09 -5.01 -0.17
C ALA A 73 -2.16 -5.28 -1.68
N HIS A 74 -1.75 -4.30 -2.47
CA HIS A 74 -1.60 -4.44 -3.92
C HIS A 74 -0.13 -4.62 -4.25
N ILE A 75 0.22 -5.72 -4.92
CA ILE A 75 1.60 -6.06 -5.30
C ILE A 75 1.68 -6.10 -6.83
N PRO A 76 2.00 -4.98 -7.50
CA PRO A 76 1.95 -4.89 -8.96
C PRO A 76 2.97 -5.78 -9.68
N SER A 77 4.05 -6.18 -9.00
CA SER A 77 5.08 -7.05 -9.59
C SER A 77 4.62 -8.50 -9.76
N ILE A 78 3.60 -8.94 -9.01
CA ILE A 78 3.17 -10.34 -8.99
C ILE A 78 2.07 -10.56 -10.04
N HIS A 79 2.32 -11.48 -10.97
CA HIS A 79 1.41 -11.86 -12.05
C HIS A 79 1.10 -13.36 -11.99
N PRO A 80 0.23 -13.81 -11.08
CA PRO A 80 -0.12 -15.22 -10.97
C PRO A 80 -0.81 -15.68 -12.26
N PRO A 81 -0.54 -16.90 -12.78
CA PRO A 81 -1.17 -17.38 -14.01
C PRO A 81 -2.70 -17.38 -13.99
N ALA A 82 -3.32 -17.48 -12.82
CA ALA A 82 -4.78 -17.43 -12.66
C ALA A 82 -5.38 -16.01 -12.78
N CYS A 83 -4.55 -14.97 -12.83
CA CYS A 83 -4.94 -13.57 -12.91
C CYS A 83 -4.60 -12.93 -14.28
N LEU A 84 -4.24 -13.76 -15.28
CA LEU A 84 -3.93 -13.38 -16.65
C LEU A 84 -5.09 -13.67 -17.60
#